data_AF-A0A536HAQ1-F1
#
_entry.id   AF-A0A536HAQ1-F1
#
_cell.length_a   1.000
_cell.length_b   1.000
_cell.length_c   1.000
_cell.angle_alpha   90.00
_cell.angle_beta   90.00
_cell.angle_gamma   90.00
#
_symmetry.space_group_name_H-M   'P 1'
#
loop_
_entity.id
_entity.type
_entity.pdbx_description
1 polymer ?
#
loop_
_entity_poly.entity_id
_entity_poly.type
_entity_poly.pdbx_seq_one_letter_code
_entity_poly.pdbx_strand_id
1 'polypeptide(L)'
;MAHAEQALADARAEREAIQLRLRESDRDREDHRTRLRSREKELMSGRIRSPSELIQMNEEVQHMRARFAEEEDAELRLMEEGELAEQAVVEAAERLQETRTRSASDEPGLRRDLESWQSELETVKADSAATWAISAFASTHPWPRSTATSVRPATSP
;
A
#
# COMPACT_ATOMS: atom_id res chain seq x y z
N MET A 1 4.52 0.73 -6.77
CA MET A 1 4.91 -0.65 -6.44
C MET A 1 5.35 -0.77 -4.98
N ALA A 2 6.38 -0.04 -4.52
CA ALA A 2 6.84 -0.08 -3.12
C ALA A 2 5.73 0.13 -2.07
N HIS A 3 4.81 1.09 -2.29
CA HIS A 3 3.67 1.30 -1.39
C HIS A 3 2.70 0.10 -1.33
N ALA A 4 2.48 -0.60 -2.45
CA ALA A 4 1.60 -1.78 -2.48
C ALA A 4 2.27 -3.00 -1.83
N GLU A 5 3.59 -3.11 -1.96
CA GLU A 5 4.38 -4.14 -1.26
C GLU A 5 4.40 -3.91 0.25
N GLN A 6 4.57 -2.65 0.67
CA GLN A 6 4.49 -2.28 2.08
C GLN A 6 3.09 -2.59 2.66
N ALA A 7 2.01 -2.20 1.96
CA ALA A 7 0.65 -2.48 2.40
C ALA A 7 0.38 -3.98 2.59
N LEU A 8 0.91 -4.83 1.70
CA LEU A 8 0.82 -6.29 1.85
C LEU A 8 1.63 -6.81 3.03
N ALA A 9 2.81 -6.24 3.29
CA ALA A 9 3.63 -6.61 4.44
C ALA A 9 2.93 -6.24 5.76
N ASP A 10 2.37 -5.04 5.84
CA ASP A 10 1.65 -4.54 7.01
C ASP A 10 0.41 -5.40 7.30
N ALA A 11 -0.41 -5.70 6.27
CA ALA A 11 -1.59 -6.56 6.42
C ALA A 11 -1.24 -7.97 6.92
N ARG A 12 -0.12 -8.54 6.45
CA ARG A 12 0.37 -9.85 6.93
C ARG A 12 0.83 -9.79 8.38
N ALA A 13 1.54 -8.74 8.76
CA ALA A 13 1.99 -8.54 10.13
C ALA A 13 0.82 -8.39 11.10
N GLU A 14 -0.21 -7.64 10.70
CA GLU A 14 -1.44 -7.47 11.49
C GLU A 14 -2.18 -8.81 11.66
N ARG A 15 -2.35 -9.58 10.58
CA ARG A 15 -2.94 -10.92 10.65
C ARG A 15 -2.16 -11.83 11.60
N GLU A 16 -0.83 -11.84 11.51
CA GLU A 16 0.00 -12.66 12.40
C GLU A 16 -0.14 -12.24 13.86
N ALA A 17 -0.20 -10.93 14.14
CA ALA A 17 -0.45 -10.41 15.48
C ALA A 17 -1.81 -10.87 16.03
N ILE A 18 -2.87 -10.83 15.22
CA ILE A 18 -4.20 -11.30 15.63
C ILE A 18 -4.20 -12.82 15.87
N GLN A 19 -3.55 -13.62 15.03
CA GLN A 19 -3.42 -15.05 15.26
C GLN A 19 -2.67 -15.39 16.56
N LEU A 20 -1.68 -14.59 16.94
CA LEU A 20 -1.00 -14.74 18.22
C LEU A 20 -1.93 -14.43 19.39
N ARG A 21 -2.68 -13.32 19.31
CA ARG A 21 -3.70 -12.94 20.32
C ARG A 21 -4.77 -14.00 20.49
N LEU A 22 -5.25 -14.60 19.40
CA LEU A 22 -6.23 -15.71 19.45
C LEU A 22 -5.68 -16.92 20.21
N ARG A 23 -4.44 -17.35 19.92
CA ARG A 23 -3.81 -18.48 20.63
C ARG A 23 -3.59 -18.20 22.12
N GLU A 24 -3.33 -16.96 22.48
CA GLU A 24 -3.21 -16.54 23.88
C GLU A 24 -4.58 -16.57 24.57
N SER A 25 -5.60 -15.99 23.94
CA SER A 25 -6.99 -16.03 24.40
C SER A 25 -7.49 -17.46 24.64
N ASP A 26 -7.21 -18.39 23.72
CA ASP A 26 -7.58 -19.80 23.84
C ASP A 26 -6.98 -20.45 25.11
N ARG A 27 -5.71 -20.16 25.39
CA ARG A 27 -5.01 -20.70 26.57
C ARG A 27 -5.59 -20.11 27.85
N ASP A 28 -5.76 -18.79 27.89
CA ASP A 28 -6.29 -18.09 29.06
C ASP A 28 -7.69 -18.58 29.41
N ARG A 29 -8.54 -18.79 28.39
CA ARG A 29 -9.88 -19.34 28.56
C ARG A 29 -9.87 -20.79 29.03
N GLU A 30 -8.98 -21.65 28.52
CA GLU A 30 -8.91 -23.03 29.01
C GLU A 30 -8.42 -23.09 30.46
N ASP A 31 -7.46 -22.24 30.83
CA ASP A 31 -7.00 -22.08 32.21
C ASP A 31 -8.12 -21.56 33.12
N HIS A 32 -8.91 -20.59 32.67
CA HIS A 32 -10.09 -20.12 33.40
C HIS A 32 -11.14 -21.21 33.54
N ARG A 33 -11.48 -21.93 32.45
CA ARG A 33 -12.44 -23.04 32.45
C ARG A 33 -12.02 -24.14 33.42
N THR A 34 -10.72 -24.44 33.50
CA THR A 34 -10.17 -25.42 34.45
C THR A 34 -10.32 -24.94 35.90
N ARG A 35 -9.99 -23.68 36.20
CA ARG A 35 -10.19 -23.08 37.53
C ARG A 35 -11.66 -23.06 37.94
N LEU A 36 -12.55 -22.67 37.03
CA LEU A 36 -14.00 -22.62 37.26
C LEU A 36 -14.55 -24.02 37.58
N ARG A 37 -14.21 -25.05 36.78
CA ARG A 37 -14.60 -26.44 37.05
C ARG A 37 -14.10 -26.95 38.40
N SER A 38 -12.87 -26.59 38.78
CA SER A 38 -12.33 -26.95 40.09
C SER A 38 -13.13 -26.31 41.23
N ARG A 39 -13.47 -25.03 41.09
CA ARG A 39 -14.23 -24.29 42.13
C ARG A 39 -15.67 -24.77 42.25
N GLU A 40 -16.33 -25.03 41.13
CA GLU A 40 -17.67 -25.63 41.10
C GLU A 40 -17.71 -27.01 41.77
N LYS A 41 -16.69 -27.84 41.51
CA LYS A 41 -16.55 -29.15 42.16
C LYS A 41 -16.39 -29.02 43.67
N GLU A 42 -15.62 -28.03 44.14
CA GLU A 42 -15.45 -27.77 45.57
C GLU A 42 -16.77 -27.34 46.21
N LEU A 43 -17.51 -26.43 45.58
CA LEU A 43 -18.83 -25.98 46.02
C LEU A 43 -19.81 -27.16 46.15
N MET A 44 -19.80 -28.10 45.20
CA MET A 44 -20.67 -29.27 45.19
C MET A 44 -20.19 -30.42 46.09
N SER A 45 -18.97 -30.37 46.62
CA SER A 45 -18.38 -31.49 47.36
C SER A 45 -18.98 -31.73 48.75
N GLY A 46 -19.82 -30.82 49.25
CA GLY A 46 -20.38 -30.87 50.61
C GLY A 46 -19.33 -30.71 51.73
N ARG A 47 -18.09 -30.35 51.39
CA ARG A 47 -17.00 -30.15 52.34
C ARG A 47 -17.11 -28.82 53.09
N ILE A 48 -17.85 -27.86 52.53
CA ILE A 48 -18.06 -26.54 53.12
C ILE A 48 -19.08 -26.67 54.25
N ARG A 49 -18.68 -26.30 55.47
CA ARG A 49 -19.46 -26.55 56.69
C ARG A 49 -20.21 -25.30 57.18
N SER A 50 -19.77 -24.11 56.77
CA SER A 50 -20.40 -22.86 57.15
C SER A 50 -21.32 -22.32 56.06
N PRO A 51 -22.55 -21.87 56.39
CA PRO A 51 -23.40 -21.14 55.46
C PRO A 51 -22.74 -19.90 54.84
N SER A 52 -21.88 -19.20 55.60
CA SER A 52 -21.17 -18.02 55.08
C SER A 52 -20.13 -18.37 54.01
N GLU A 53 -19.40 -19.48 54.20
CA GLU A 53 -18.42 -19.97 53.23
C GLU A 53 -19.11 -20.46 51.94
N LEU A 54 -20.30 -21.07 52.06
CA LEU A 54 -21.10 -21.47 50.91
C LEU A 54 -21.53 -20.26 50.07
N ILE A 55 -22.02 -19.20 50.71
CA ILE A 55 -22.44 -17.96 50.03
C ILE A 55 -21.23 -17.33 49.33
N GLN A 56 -20.12 -17.16 50.05
CA GLN A 56 -18.90 -16.57 49.48
C GLN A 56 -18.38 -17.36 48.27
N MET A 57 -18.35 -18.69 48.35
CA MET A 57 -17.87 -19.50 47.23
C MET A 57 -18.83 -19.49 46.05
N ASN A 58 -20.15 -19.45 46.30
CA ASN A 58 -21.12 -19.30 45.23
C ASN A 58 -20.95 -17.94 44.51
N GLU A 59 -20.78 -16.84 45.25
CA GLU A 59 -20.51 -15.52 44.69
C GLU A 59 -19.23 -15.52 43.83
N GLU A 60 -18.15 -16.14 44.31
CA GLU A 60 -16.91 -16.28 43.54
C GLU A 60 -17.14 -17.04 42.22
N VAL A 61 -17.85 -18.16 42.25
CA VAL A 61 -18.19 -18.92 41.03
C VAL A 61 -19.03 -18.07 40.07
N GLN A 62 -19.99 -17.28 40.57
CA GLN A 62 -20.76 -16.37 39.72
C GLN A 62 -19.89 -15.28 39.09
N HIS A 63 -18.96 -14.70 39.84
CA HIS A 63 -18.00 -13.72 39.32
C HIS A 63 -17.09 -14.34 38.26
N MET A 64 -16.57 -15.54 38.49
CA MET A 64 -15.77 -16.26 37.50
C MET A 64 -16.56 -16.54 36.23
N ARG A 65 -17.82 -16.98 36.33
CA ARG A 65 -18.70 -17.19 35.16
C ARG A 65 -18.95 -15.90 34.38
N ALA A 66 -19.21 -14.79 35.07
CA ALA A 66 -19.40 -13.49 34.42
C ALA A 66 -18.13 -13.07 33.67
N ARG A 67 -16.97 -13.19 34.31
CA ARG A 67 -15.67 -12.92 33.68
C ARG A 67 -15.38 -13.84 32.49
N PHE A 68 -15.73 -15.12 32.60
CA PHE A 68 -15.56 -16.07 31.51
C PHE A 68 -16.42 -15.67 30.30
N ALA A 69 -17.69 -15.27 30.50
CA ALA A 69 -18.54 -14.78 29.42
C ALA A 69 -17.95 -13.53 28.73
N GLU A 70 -17.40 -12.58 29.50
CA GLU A 70 -16.69 -11.42 28.94
C GLU A 70 -15.48 -11.83 28.07
N GLU A 71 -14.75 -12.88 28.47
CA GLU A 71 -13.65 -13.44 27.70
C GLU A 71 -14.14 -14.12 26.41
N GLU A 72 -15.28 -14.82 26.44
CA GLU A 72 -15.87 -15.42 25.22
C GLU A 72 -16.29 -14.32 24.22
N ASP A 73 -16.92 -13.25 24.70
CA ASP A 73 -17.28 -12.10 23.87
C ASP A 73 -16.05 -11.36 23.32
N ALA A 74 -14.94 -11.35 24.06
CA ALA A 74 -13.68 -10.79 23.58
C ALA A 74 -13.04 -11.68 22.50
N GLU A 75 -13.11 -13.00 22.63
CA GLU A 75 -12.62 -13.93 21.60
C GLU A 75 -13.43 -13.82 20.31
N LEU A 76 -14.77 -13.74 20.40
CA LEU A 76 -15.61 -13.57 19.21
C LEU A 76 -15.20 -12.33 18.42
N ARG A 77 -14.95 -11.20 19.11
CA ARG A 77 -14.43 -9.98 18.48
C ARG A 77 -13.04 -10.18 17.87
N LEU A 78 -12.15 -10.92 18.52
CA LEU A 78 -10.83 -11.26 17.97
C LEU A 78 -10.94 -12.14 16.71
N MET A 79 -11.91 -13.05 16.65
CA MET A 79 -12.16 -13.87 15.47
C MET A 79 -12.66 -13.00 14.31
N GLU A 80 -13.60 -12.09 14.57
CA GLU A 80 -14.07 -11.12 13.58
C GLU A 80 -12.93 -10.20 13.08
N GLU A 81 -12.09 -9.69 13.98
CA GLU A 81 -10.87 -8.95 13.64
C GLU A 81 -9.95 -9.81 12.74
N GLY A 82 -9.81 -11.09 13.03
CA GLY A 82 -9.00 -12.04 12.26
C GLY A 82 -9.52 -12.27 10.85
N GLU A 83 -10.84 -12.38 10.68
CA GLU A 83 -11.47 -12.49 9.36
C GLU A 83 -11.25 -11.23 8.51
N LEU A 84 -11.40 -10.05 9.12
CA LEU A 84 -11.12 -8.77 8.45
C LEU A 84 -9.65 -8.65 8.06
N ALA A 85 -8.73 -9.09 8.91
CA ALA A 85 -7.30 -9.06 8.60
C ALA A 85 -6.92 -10.03 7.46
N GLU A 86 -7.54 -11.21 7.38
CA GLU A 86 -7.34 -12.12 6.25
C GLU A 86 -7.88 -11.51 4.94
N GLN A 87 -9.06 -10.87 4.98
CA GLN A 87 -9.61 -10.13 3.83
C GLN A 87 -8.66 -9.00 3.40
N ALA A 88 -8.11 -8.23 4.35
CA ALA A 88 -7.15 -7.17 4.05
C ALA A 88 -5.88 -7.68 3.35
N VAL A 89 -5.38 -8.87 3.74
CA VAL A 89 -4.24 -9.52 3.07
C VAL A 89 -4.59 -9.88 1.62
N VAL A 90 -5.78 -10.44 1.38
CA VAL A 90 -6.24 -10.79 0.03
C VAL A 90 -6.33 -9.53 -0.84
N GLU A 91 -7.00 -8.49 -0.36
CA GLU A 91 -7.13 -7.23 -1.10
C GLU A 91 -5.77 -6.58 -1.39
N ALA A 92 -4.86 -6.53 -0.42
CA ALA A 92 -3.54 -5.96 -0.61
C ALA A 92 -2.72 -6.76 -1.65
N ALA A 93 -2.86 -8.09 -1.67
CA ALA A 93 -2.21 -8.94 -2.65
C ALA A 93 -2.76 -8.70 -4.07
N GLU A 94 -4.07 -8.56 -4.21
CA GLU A 94 -4.71 -8.23 -5.50
C GLU A 94 -4.26 -6.86 -6.02
N ARG A 95 -4.26 -5.82 -5.18
CA ARG A 95 -3.79 -4.48 -5.54
C ARG A 95 -2.32 -4.49 -5.97
N LEU A 96 -1.48 -5.27 -5.30
CA LEU A 96 -0.08 -5.43 -5.70
C LEU A 96 0.03 -6.09 -7.07
N GLN A 97 -0.74 -7.15 -7.33
CA GLN A 97 -0.74 -7.84 -8.61
C GLN A 97 -1.25 -6.95 -9.75
N GLU A 98 -2.30 -6.16 -9.51
CA GLU A 98 -2.81 -5.16 -10.46
C GLU A 98 -1.74 -4.12 -10.79
N THR A 99 -1.07 -3.58 -9.76
CA THR A 99 0.01 -2.60 -9.93
C THR A 99 1.16 -3.17 -10.76
N ARG A 100 1.56 -4.43 -10.49
CA ARG A 100 2.61 -5.12 -11.26
C ARG A 100 2.20 -5.32 -12.72
N THR A 101 0.97 -5.75 -12.95
CA THR A 101 0.44 -5.97 -14.30
C THR A 101 0.38 -4.67 -15.10
N ARG A 102 -0.11 -3.59 -14.48
CA ARG A 102 -0.15 -2.26 -15.11
C ARG A 102 1.26 -1.76 -15.44
N SER A 103 2.19 -1.81 -14.49
CA SER A 103 3.58 -1.41 -14.73
C SER A 103 4.24 -2.21 -15.87
N ALA A 104 4.01 -3.52 -15.92
CA ALA A 104 4.56 -4.37 -16.99
C ALA A 104 3.92 -4.08 -18.36
N SER A 105 2.64 -3.71 -18.39
CA SER A 105 1.92 -3.34 -19.62
C SER A 105 2.36 -1.97 -20.16
N ASP A 106 2.65 -1.01 -19.29
CA ASP A 106 2.99 0.36 -19.67
C ASP A 106 4.45 0.51 -20.11
N GLU A 107 5.36 -0.30 -19.55
CA GLU A 107 6.81 -0.22 -19.79
C GLU A 107 7.20 -0.20 -21.28
N PRO A 108 6.67 -1.06 -22.17
CA PRO A 108 7.05 -1.04 -23.58
C PRO A 108 6.58 0.22 -24.30
N GLY A 109 5.41 0.77 -23.94
CA GLY A 109 4.89 2.01 -24.49
C GLY A 109 5.79 3.18 -24.12
N LEU A 110 6.06 3.33 -22.82
CA LEU A 110 6.95 4.36 -22.29
C LEU A 110 8.36 4.29 -22.89
N ARG A 111 8.88 3.08 -23.14
CA ARG A 111 10.18 2.90 -23.80
C ARG A 111 10.18 3.43 -25.24
N ARG A 112 9.12 3.16 -26.01
CA ARG A 112 8.99 3.67 -27.38
C ARG A 112 8.84 5.19 -27.41
N ASP A 113 8.02 5.74 -26.51
CA ASP A 113 7.81 7.19 -26.43
C ASP A 113 9.11 7.91 -26.10
N LEU A 114 9.90 7.35 -25.16
CA LEU A 114 11.22 7.87 -24.81
C LEU A 114 12.18 7.84 -26.00
N GLU A 115 12.24 6.74 -26.74
CA GLU A 115 13.07 6.62 -27.95
C GLU A 115 12.65 7.62 -29.02
N SER A 116 11.34 7.80 -29.24
CA SER A 116 10.79 8.81 -30.17
C SER A 116 11.22 10.22 -29.77
N TRP A 117 10.99 10.63 -28.52
CA TRP A 117 11.36 11.97 -28.05
C TRP A 117 12.86 12.22 -28.07
N GLN A 118 13.68 11.20 -27.83
CA GLN A 118 15.13 11.31 -28.01
C GLN A 118 15.51 11.56 -29.48
N SER A 119 14.88 10.86 -30.42
CA SER A 119 15.14 11.05 -31.85
C SER A 119 14.68 12.44 -32.35
N GLU A 120 13.52 12.91 -31.90
CA GLU A 120 13.00 14.25 -32.19
C GLU A 120 13.92 15.33 -31.62
N LEU A 121 14.41 15.14 -30.39
CA LEU A 121 15.34 16.06 -29.74
C LEU A 121 16.64 16.20 -30.53
N GLU A 122 17.21 15.09 -31.01
CA GLU A 122 18.43 15.13 -31.83
C GLU A 122 18.19 15.81 -33.18
N THR A 123 17.01 15.60 -33.79
CA THR A 123 16.62 16.30 -35.03
C THR A 123 16.53 17.81 -34.81
N VAL A 124 15.82 18.24 -33.77
CA VAL A 124 15.67 19.67 -33.42
C VAL A 124 17.02 20.31 -33.10
N LYS A 125 17.91 19.59 -32.40
CA LYS A 125 19.29 20.06 -32.16
C LYS A 125 20.04 20.27 -33.46
N ALA A 126 20.00 19.31 -34.38
CA ALA A 126 20.67 19.41 -35.69
C ALA A 126 20.13 20.59 -36.51
N ASP A 127 18.80 20.75 -36.59
CA ASP A 127 18.15 21.85 -37.30
C ASP A 127 18.51 23.22 -36.69
N SER A 128 18.55 23.29 -35.35
CA SER A 128 18.96 24.50 -34.66
C SER A 128 20.41 24.87 -34.98
N ALA A 129 21.33 23.91 -34.96
CA ALA A 129 22.74 24.11 -35.27
C ALA A 129 22.94 24.57 -36.72
N ALA A 130 22.22 23.96 -37.67
CA ALA A 130 22.23 24.37 -39.06
C ALA A 130 21.72 25.81 -39.24
N THR A 131 20.62 26.16 -38.58
CA THR A 131 20.04 27.52 -38.62
C THR A 131 20.99 28.56 -38.05
N TRP A 132 21.67 28.25 -36.94
CA TRP A 132 22.71 29.10 -36.35
C TRP A 132 23.92 29.26 -37.27
N ALA A 133 24.37 28.20 -37.95
CA ALA A 133 25.45 28.29 -38.92
C ALA A 133 25.07 29.18 -40.11
N ILE A 134 23.83 29.08 -40.62
CA ILE A 134 23.31 29.92 -41.70
C ILE A 134 23.24 31.39 -41.26
N SER A 135 22.71 31.68 -40.06
CA SER A 135 22.60 33.06 -39.57
C SER A 135 23.97 33.69 -39.30
N ALA A 136 24.92 32.93 -38.79
CA ALA A 136 26.32 33.35 -38.61
C ALA A 136 27.03 33.61 -39.96
N PHE A 137 26.76 32.77 -40.96
CA PHE A 137 27.30 32.98 -42.31
C PHE A 137 26.74 34.26 -42.95
N ALA A 138 25.43 34.49 -42.86
CA ALA A 138 24.76 35.65 -43.42
C ALA A 138 25.15 36.99 -42.76
N SER A 139 25.48 36.97 -41.46
CA SER A 139 25.98 38.16 -40.77
C SER A 139 27.45 38.48 -41.13
N THR A 140 28.24 37.47 -41.48
CA THR A 140 29.65 37.61 -41.89
C THR A 140 29.79 38.02 -43.36
N HIS A 141 28.88 37.55 -44.22
CA HIS A 141 28.84 37.88 -45.66
C HIS A 141 27.52 38.59 -46.00
N PRO A 142 27.40 39.90 -45.76
CA PRO A 142 26.21 40.64 -46.16
C PRO A 142 26.08 40.56 -47.68
N TRP A 143 24.92 40.10 -48.16
CA TRP A 143 24.63 39.92 -49.58
C TRP A 143 25.06 41.15 -50.41
N PRO A 144 25.70 40.96 -51.59
CA PRO A 144 26.07 42.09 -52.44
C PRO A 144 24.80 42.83 -52.85
N ARG A 145 24.72 44.14 -52.51
CA ARG A 145 23.67 45.02 -53.04
C ARG A 145 23.67 44.89 -54.55
N SER A 146 22.58 44.38 -55.12
CA SER A 146 22.35 44.35 -56.55
C SER A 146 22.50 45.78 -57.09
N THR A 147 23.61 46.05 -57.77
CA THR A 147 23.83 47.32 -58.46
C THR A 147 22.90 47.31 -59.67
N ALA A 148 21.72 47.92 -59.51
CA ALA A 148 20.85 48.23 -60.62
C ALA A 148 21.64 49.11 -61.61
N THR A 149 22.09 48.51 -62.71
CA THR A 149 22.71 49.19 -63.83
C THR A 149 21.69 50.17 -64.42
N SER A 150 21.85 51.44 -64.09
CA SER A 150 21.13 52.55 -64.73
C SER A 150 21.60 52.65 -66.18
N VAL A 151 20.80 52.12 -67.10
CA VAL A 151 20.96 52.37 -68.53
C VAL A 151 20.41 53.76 -68.82
N ARG A 152 21.31 54.73 -69.02
CA ARG A 152 21.00 56.07 -69.55
C ARG A 152 20.65 55.96 -71.04
N PRO A 153 19.51 56.50 -71.52
CA PRO A 153 19.28 56.62 -72.95
C PRO A 153 20.12 57.76 -73.51
N ALA A 154 20.90 57.49 -74.56
CA ALA A 154 21.62 58.49 -75.32
C ALA A 154 20.65 59.22 -76.28
N THR A 155 20.62 60.54 -76.17
CA THR A 155 19.87 61.45 -77.06
C THR A 155 20.72 61.89 -78.25
N SER A 156 20.03 62.05 -79.40
CA SER A 156 20.30 62.99 -80.51
C SER A 156 21.27 62.55 -81.62
N PRO A 157 21.17 63.12 -82.85
CA PRO A 157 20.42 64.32 -83.27
C PRO A 157 19.25 64.09 -84.25
#